data_AF-A0A354BJ14-F1
#
_entry.id   AF-A0A354BJ14-F1
#
_cell.length_a   1.000
_cell.length_b   1.000
_cell.length_c   1.000
_cell.angle_alpha   90.00
_cell.angle_beta   90.00
_cell.angle_gamma   90.00
#
_symmetry.space_group_name_H-M   'P 1'
#
loop_
_entity.id
_entity.type
_entity.pdbx_description
1 polymer ?
#
loop_
_entity_poly.entity_id
_entity_poly.type
_entity_poly.pdbx_seq_one_letter_code
_entity_poly.pdbx_strand_id
1 'polypeptide(L)'
;KTTTIAKVAQRMVQSGRRPLLVAGDTFRAAAIEQLQVWGDRIGVEVVRQRHGADPAAVAFDGIVAAKARKVDVVLIDTAGRLHTKSNLMDELRKVKRVIGQELAGAPHEVLLVLDATLGQNALVQARQFHEAVGVSGLVLTKLDG
;
A
#
# COMPACT_ATOMS: atom_id res chain seq x y z
N LYS A 1 -6.55 -1.12 5.39
CA LYS A 1 -5.32 -1.12 4.54
C LYS A 1 -4.88 -2.55 4.26
N THR A 2 -4.17 -3.22 5.15
CA THR A 2 -3.67 -4.62 4.97
C THR A 2 -4.77 -5.64 4.61
N THR A 3 -5.95 -5.58 5.23
CA THR A 3 -7.07 -6.44 4.82
C THR A 3 -7.65 -6.06 3.45
N THR A 4 -7.70 -4.76 3.15
CA THR A 4 -8.21 -4.23 1.87
C THR A 4 -7.31 -4.65 0.71
N ILE A 5 -5.99 -4.50 0.86
CA ILE A 5 -5.02 -4.85 -0.18
C ILE A 5 -5.06 -6.36 -0.49
N ALA A 6 -5.24 -7.21 0.53
CA ALA A 6 -5.45 -8.65 0.35
C ALA A 6 -6.74 -8.97 -0.43
N LYS A 7 -7.85 -8.29 -0.11
CA LYS A 7 -9.13 -8.45 -0.85
C LYS A 7 -9.00 -8.02 -2.32
N VAL A 8 -8.29 -6.92 -2.58
CA VAL A 8 -8.02 -6.44 -3.95
C VAL A 8 -7.14 -7.45 -4.71
N ALA A 9 -6.06 -7.92 -4.10
CA ALA A 9 -5.20 -8.94 -4.68
C ALA A 9 -5.97 -10.23 -5.01
N GLN A 10 -6.80 -10.71 -4.09
CA GLN A 10 -7.62 -11.89 -4.31
C GLN A 10 -8.57 -11.73 -5.51
N ARG A 11 -9.22 -10.56 -5.64
CA ARG A 11 -10.07 -10.27 -6.81
C ARG A 11 -9.26 -10.26 -8.11
N MET A 12 -8.04 -9.74 -8.09
CA MET A 12 -7.15 -9.75 -9.25
C MET A 12 -6.77 -11.18 -9.66
N VAL A 13 -6.40 -12.03 -8.70
CA VAL A 13 -6.15 -13.46 -8.95
C VAL A 13 -7.38 -14.14 -9.55
N GLN A 14 -8.57 -13.91 -8.98
CA GLN A 14 -9.83 -14.45 -9.50
C GLN A 14 -10.16 -13.98 -10.93
N SER A 15 -9.68 -12.79 -11.31
CA SER A 15 -9.80 -12.26 -12.67
C SER A 15 -8.71 -12.73 -13.65
N GLY A 16 -7.84 -13.65 -13.22
CA GLY A 16 -6.74 -14.17 -14.03
C GLY A 16 -5.51 -13.26 -14.11
N ARG A 17 -5.43 -12.21 -13.27
CA ARG A 17 -4.25 -11.35 -13.16
C ARG A 17 -3.28 -11.86 -12.10
N ARG A 18 -2.02 -11.48 -12.24
CA ARG A 18 -0.91 -11.82 -11.35
C ARG A 18 -0.52 -10.60 -10.51
N PRO A 19 -1.09 -10.41 -9.31
CA PRO A 19 -0.67 -9.37 -8.40
C PRO A 19 0.64 -9.74 -7.69
N LEU A 20 1.37 -8.72 -7.23
CA LEU A 20 2.49 -8.82 -6.30
C LEU A 20 2.22 -7.88 -5.12
N LEU A 21 2.34 -8.38 -3.89
CA LEU A 21 2.20 -7.57 -2.68
C LEU A 21 3.55 -7.02 -2.24
N VAL A 22 3.56 -5.81 -1.69
CA VAL A 22 4.76 -5.17 -1.15
C VAL A 22 4.49 -4.64 0.26
N ALA A 23 5.27 -5.12 1.23
CA ALA A 23 5.12 -4.80 2.65
C ALA A 23 5.81 -3.48 3.03
N GLY A 24 5.26 -2.35 2.58
CA GLY A 24 5.78 -1.01 2.88
C GLY A 24 5.39 -0.42 4.24
N ASP A 25 4.51 -1.04 5.04
CA ASP A 25 4.34 -0.71 6.47
C ASP A 25 5.51 -1.36 7.26
N THR A 26 6.69 -0.77 7.16
CA THR A 26 7.90 -1.29 7.81
C THR A 26 7.99 -0.91 9.29
N PHE A 27 7.18 0.07 9.73
CA PHE A 27 7.13 0.58 11.10
C PHE A 27 6.46 -0.41 12.06
N ARG A 28 5.62 -1.32 11.57
CA ARG A 28 4.97 -2.34 12.40
C ARG A 28 5.38 -3.73 11.92
N ALA A 29 6.21 -4.42 12.69
CA ALA A 29 6.60 -5.81 12.39
C ALA A 29 5.38 -6.70 12.13
N ALA A 30 4.35 -6.59 12.98
CA ALA A 30 3.10 -7.31 12.81
C ALA A 30 2.35 -6.97 11.50
N ALA A 31 2.54 -5.80 10.90
CA ALA A 31 1.93 -5.46 9.61
C ALA A 31 2.60 -6.21 8.45
N ILE A 32 3.93 -6.36 8.49
CA ILE A 32 4.68 -7.19 7.53
C ILE A 32 4.21 -8.65 7.63
N GLU A 33 4.15 -9.20 8.85
CA GLU A 33 3.68 -10.57 9.10
C GLU A 33 2.22 -10.76 8.67
N GLN A 34 1.35 -9.80 9.00
CA GLN A 34 -0.06 -9.85 8.59
C GLN A 34 -0.21 -9.87 7.07
N LEU A 35 0.58 -9.07 6.33
CA LEU A 35 0.54 -9.08 4.87
C LEU A 35 1.09 -10.40 4.29
N GLN A 36 2.14 -10.97 4.90
CA GLN A 36 2.67 -12.29 4.52
C GLN A 36 1.61 -13.38 4.66
N VAL A 37 0.93 -13.46 5.81
CA VAL A 37 -0.15 -14.43 6.05
C VAL A 37 -1.27 -14.29 5.01
N TRP A 38 -1.62 -13.06 4.63
CA TRP A 38 -2.58 -12.84 3.57
C TRP A 38 -2.09 -13.33 2.21
N GLY A 39 -0.85 -13.00 1.84
CA GLY A 39 -0.22 -13.45 0.61
C GLY A 39 -0.21 -14.98 0.49
N ASP A 40 0.27 -15.66 1.53
CA ASP A 40 0.31 -17.13 1.57
C ASP A 40 -1.09 -17.74 1.42
N ARG A 41 -2.10 -17.16 2.09
CA ARG A 41 -3.48 -17.64 2.04
C ARG A 41 -4.11 -17.54 0.65
N ILE A 42 -3.74 -16.53 -0.14
CA ILE A 42 -4.31 -16.29 -1.47
C ILE A 42 -3.37 -16.70 -2.62
N GLY A 43 -2.22 -17.29 -2.30
CA GLY A 43 -1.22 -17.70 -3.28
C GLY A 43 -0.54 -16.53 -4.00
N VAL A 44 -0.38 -15.39 -3.33
CA VAL A 44 0.24 -14.17 -3.89
C VAL A 44 1.54 -13.88 -3.15
N GLU A 45 2.61 -13.71 -3.91
CA GLU A 45 3.93 -13.41 -3.36
C GLU A 45 3.98 -12.04 -2.69
N VAL A 46 4.77 -11.93 -1.61
CA VAL A 46 5.00 -10.70 -0.86
C VAL A 46 6.47 -10.32 -0.87
N VAL A 47 6.79 -9.14 -1.43
CA VAL A 47 8.10 -8.50 -1.29
C VAL A 47 8.15 -7.78 0.05
N ARG A 48 9.17 -8.08 0.85
CA ARG A 48 9.37 -7.50 2.18
C ARG A 48 10.86 -7.40 2.50
N GLN A 49 11.19 -6.47 3.37
CA GLN A 49 12.50 -6.40 4.03
C GLN A 49 12.33 -6.57 5.55
N ARG A 50 13.42 -6.38 6.30
CA ARG A 50 13.40 -6.38 7.77
C ARG A 50 12.55 -5.23 8.33
N HIS A 51 12.01 -5.43 9.52
CA HIS A 51 11.35 -4.37 10.28
C HIS A 51 12.27 -3.15 10.44
N GLY A 52 11.70 -1.94 10.31
CA GLY A 52 12.45 -0.68 10.34
C GLY A 52 13.22 -0.36 9.06
N ALA A 53 13.10 -1.15 8.00
CA ALA A 53 13.62 -0.80 6.69
C ALA A 53 12.95 0.46 6.11
N ASP A 54 13.64 1.14 5.19
CA ASP A 54 13.09 2.29 4.46
C ASP A 54 11.94 1.85 3.53
N PRO A 55 10.70 2.32 3.73
CA PRO A 55 9.56 1.93 2.90
C PRO A 55 9.76 2.21 1.41
N ALA A 56 10.50 3.28 1.08
CA ALA A 56 10.80 3.60 -0.31
C ALA A 56 11.72 2.55 -0.97
N ALA A 57 12.66 1.97 -0.21
CA ALA A 57 13.51 0.89 -0.69
C ALA A 57 12.70 -0.41 -0.88
N VAL A 58 11.80 -0.73 0.05
CA VAL A 58 10.91 -1.91 -0.09
C VAL A 58 10.00 -1.76 -1.31
N ALA A 59 9.45 -0.56 -1.52
CA ALA A 59 8.64 -0.24 -2.69
C ALA A 59 9.43 -0.37 -4.00
N PHE A 60 10.66 0.14 -4.03
CA PHE A 60 11.58 0.00 -5.17
C PHE A 60 11.83 -1.47 -5.53
N ASP A 61 12.22 -2.29 -4.55
CA ASP A 61 12.45 -3.72 -4.74
C ASP A 61 11.19 -4.42 -5.28
N GLY A 62 10.02 -4.00 -4.81
CA GLY A 62 8.72 -4.46 -5.31
C GLY A 62 8.54 -4.21 -6.81
N ILE A 63 8.86 -3.01 -7.29
CA ILE A 63 8.77 -2.67 -8.72
C ILE A 63 9.82 -3.43 -9.54
N VAL A 64 11.05 -3.56 -9.04
CA VAL A 64 12.11 -4.33 -9.72
C VAL A 64 11.72 -5.79 -9.86
N ALA A 65 11.24 -6.40 -8.78
CA ALA A 65 10.76 -7.79 -8.78
C ALA A 65 9.57 -7.98 -9.74
N ALA A 66 8.64 -7.03 -9.75
CA ALA A 66 7.48 -7.05 -10.64
C ALA A 66 7.88 -7.06 -12.12
N LYS A 67 8.83 -6.21 -12.52
CA LYS A 67 9.37 -6.16 -13.88
C LYS A 67 10.05 -7.49 -14.26
N ALA A 68 10.93 -7.99 -13.40
CA ALA A 68 11.65 -9.24 -13.65
C ALA A 68 10.71 -10.44 -13.82
N ARG A 69 9.64 -10.47 -13.03
CA ARG A 69 8.65 -11.57 -13.00
C ARG A 69 7.49 -11.39 -13.97
N LYS A 70 7.43 -10.23 -14.65
CA LYS A 70 6.35 -9.84 -15.57
C LYS A 70 4.97 -10.02 -14.92
N VAL A 71 4.80 -9.48 -13.71
CA VAL A 71 3.50 -9.46 -13.02
C VAL A 71 2.63 -8.33 -13.57
N ASP A 72 1.31 -8.45 -13.40
CA ASP A 72 0.37 -7.48 -13.99
C ASP A 72 0.16 -6.26 -13.10
N VAL A 73 0.21 -6.44 -11.77
CA VAL A 73 -0.12 -5.39 -10.81
C VAL A 73 0.78 -5.49 -9.57
N VAL A 74 1.26 -4.35 -9.09
CA VAL A 74 1.95 -4.24 -7.79
C VAL A 74 1.05 -3.49 -6.81
N LEU A 75 0.86 -4.06 -5.63
CA LEU A 75 0.07 -3.48 -4.55
C LEU A 75 0.99 -3.23 -3.36
N ILE A 76 1.15 -1.97 -2.98
CA ILE A 76 2.04 -1.54 -1.89
C ILE A 76 1.20 -1.19 -0.65
N ASP A 77 1.36 -1.93 0.44
CA ASP A 77 0.81 -1.53 1.75
C ASP A 77 1.73 -0.50 2.39
N THR A 78 1.18 0.51 3.07
CA THR A 78 1.96 1.58 3.68
C THR A 78 1.56 1.77 5.13
N ALA A 79 2.45 2.36 5.92
CA ALA A 79 2.08 2.90 7.22
C ALA A 79 0.91 3.89 7.07
N GLY A 80 0.02 3.93 8.05
CA GLY A 80 -1.13 4.85 8.05
C GLY A 80 -1.24 5.76 9.26
N ARG A 81 -0.24 5.71 10.15
CA ARG A 81 -0.06 6.62 11.28
C ARG A 81 1.39 6.52 11.76
N LEU A 82 2.04 7.65 11.93
CA LEU A 82 3.28 7.80 12.71
C LEU A 82 2.97 8.70 13.91
N HIS A 83 3.81 8.66 14.94
CA HIS A 83 3.67 9.50 16.14
C HIS A 83 3.59 11.00 15.80
N THR A 84 4.10 11.43 14.63
CA THR A 84 3.86 12.75 14.03
C THR A 84 3.34 12.61 12.58
N LYS A 85 2.35 13.41 12.21
CA LYS A 85 1.74 13.39 10.86
C LYS A 85 2.70 13.83 9.75
N SER A 86 3.62 14.75 10.04
CA SER A 86 4.61 15.26 9.08
C SER A 86 5.52 14.16 8.54
N ASN A 87 6.08 13.35 9.44
CA ASN A 87 7.05 12.31 9.08
C ASN A 87 6.42 11.25 8.16
N LEU A 88 5.14 10.90 8.39
CA LEU A 88 4.41 9.99 7.51
C LEU A 88 4.23 10.55 6.11
N MET A 89 3.84 11.81 6.00
CA MET A 89 3.59 12.42 4.68
C MET A 89 4.86 12.52 3.86
N ASP A 90 6.00 12.82 4.49
CA ASP A 90 7.30 12.87 3.80
C ASP A 90 7.76 11.49 3.35
N GLU A 91 7.54 10.46 4.16
CA GLU A 91 7.81 9.07 3.78
C GLU A 91 6.96 8.64 2.58
N LEU A 92 5.66 8.93 2.59
CA LEU A 92 4.76 8.61 1.48
C LEU A 92 5.13 9.37 0.19
N ARG A 93 5.52 10.65 0.30
CA ARG A 93 6.08 11.43 -0.82
C ARG A 93 7.34 10.78 -1.38
N LYS A 94 8.23 10.32 -0.50
CA LYS A 94 9.46 9.63 -0.90
C LYS A 94 9.15 8.32 -1.63
N VAL A 95 8.24 7.50 -1.11
CA VAL A 95 7.78 6.27 -1.78
C VAL A 95 7.25 6.59 -3.18
N LYS A 96 6.33 7.56 -3.30
CA LYS A 96 5.78 8.00 -4.59
C LYS A 96 6.87 8.42 -5.58
N ARG A 97 7.83 9.22 -5.13
CA ARG A 97 8.95 9.68 -5.97
C ARG A 97 9.80 8.51 -6.46
N VAL A 98 10.19 7.60 -5.56
CA VAL A 98 11.08 6.48 -5.90
C VAL A 98 10.41 5.52 -6.88
N ILE A 99 9.16 5.13 -6.65
CA ILE A 99 8.46 4.24 -7.58
C ILE A 99 8.19 4.91 -8.93
N GLY A 100 7.97 6.23 -8.97
CA GLY A 100 7.79 6.98 -10.20
C GLY A 100 9.07 7.15 -11.02
N GLN A 101 10.24 7.14 -10.37
CA GLN A 101 11.54 7.08 -11.05
C GLN A 101 11.78 5.69 -11.66
N GLU A 102 11.37 4.64 -10.96
CA GLU A 102 11.55 3.26 -11.42
C GLU A 102 10.53 2.87 -12.50
N LEU A 103 9.27 3.27 -12.38
CA LEU A 103 8.20 2.98 -13.35
C LEU A 103 7.49 4.27 -13.73
N ALA A 104 7.69 4.70 -14.99
CA ALA A 104 7.02 5.88 -15.52
C ALA A 104 5.49 5.75 -15.37
N GLY A 105 4.85 6.79 -14.84
CA GLY A 105 3.42 6.79 -14.53
C GLY A 105 3.05 6.21 -13.16
N ALA A 106 3.98 5.61 -12.42
CA ALA A 106 3.71 5.11 -11.08
C ALA A 106 3.72 6.22 -10.01
N PRO A 107 2.91 6.09 -8.94
CA PRO A 107 1.81 5.14 -8.83
C PRO A 107 0.65 5.51 -9.77
N HIS A 108 0.09 4.53 -10.48
CA HIS A 108 -1.09 4.71 -11.33
C HIS A 108 -2.35 5.01 -10.50
N GLU A 109 -2.42 4.44 -9.30
CA GLU A 109 -3.53 4.60 -8.36
C GLU A 109 -2.99 4.79 -6.94
N VAL A 110 -3.62 5.70 -6.20
CA VAL A 110 -3.39 5.96 -4.78
C VAL A 110 -4.73 5.85 -4.06
N LEU A 111 -4.96 4.69 -3.45
CA LEU A 111 -6.21 4.39 -2.75
C LEU A 111 -6.11 4.75 -1.26
N LEU A 112 -6.90 5.73 -0.82
CA LEU A 112 -7.03 6.06 0.59
C LEU A 112 -8.12 5.20 1.24
N VAL A 113 -7.71 4.38 2.20
CA VAL A 113 -8.64 3.52 2.96
C VAL A 113 -9.11 4.23 4.22
N LEU A 114 -10.41 4.47 4.33
CA LEU A 114 -11.07 5.14 5.45
C LEU A 114 -12.04 4.19 6.14
N ASP A 115 -12.21 4.40 7.44
CA ASP A 115 -13.21 3.73 8.26
C ASP A 115 -14.50 4.57 8.24
N ALA A 116 -15.61 3.97 7.82
CA ALA A 116 -16.89 4.67 7.67
C ALA A 116 -17.44 5.22 9.00
N THR A 117 -16.99 4.70 10.14
CA THR A 117 -17.41 5.13 11.47
C THR A 117 -16.79 6.48 11.91
N LEU A 118 -15.76 6.98 11.21
CA LEU A 118 -15.01 8.18 11.61
C LEU A 118 -15.71 9.51 11.28
N GLY A 119 -16.80 9.48 10.50
CA GLY A 119 -17.57 10.67 10.13
C GLY A 119 -16.71 11.79 9.52
N GLN A 120 -16.90 13.03 9.99
CA GLN A 120 -16.23 14.22 9.43
C GLN A 120 -14.70 14.23 9.59
N ASN A 121 -14.14 13.48 10.55
CA ASN A 121 -12.69 13.39 10.74
C ASN A 121 -11.98 12.75 9.52
N ALA A 122 -12.69 11.91 8.77
CA ALA A 122 -12.18 11.29 7.56
C ALA A 122 -11.90 12.31 6.45
N LEU A 123 -12.64 13.43 6.39
CA LEU A 123 -12.45 14.47 5.36
C LEU A 123 -11.13 15.23 5.55
N VAL A 124 -10.81 15.61 6.79
CA VAL A 124 -9.54 16.29 7.09
C VAL A 124 -8.37 15.39 6.75
N GLN A 125 -8.47 14.11 7.10
CA GLN A 125 -7.46 13.11 6.73
C GLN A 125 -7.34 13.00 5.21
N ALA A 126 -8.45 12.88 4.49
CA ALA A 126 -8.44 12.76 3.04
C ALA A 126 -7.74 13.93 2.34
N ARG A 127 -7.99 15.17 2.77
CA ARG A 127 -7.29 16.35 2.25
C ARG A 127 -5.79 16.27 2.46
N GLN A 128 -5.34 15.94 3.67
CA GLN A 128 -3.93 15.84 4.02
C GLN A 128 -3.19 14.78 3.18
N PHE A 129 -3.79 13.59 3.01
CA PHE A 129 -3.21 12.54 2.18
C PHE A 129 -3.23 12.92 0.69
N HIS A 130 -4.29 13.57 0.22
CA HIS A 130 -4.37 14.02 -1.17
C HIS A 130 -3.29 15.06 -1.48
N GLU A 131 -3.06 16.04 -0.62
CA GLU A 131 -1.97 17.02 -0.77
C GLU A 131 -0.58 16.36 -0.78
N ALA A 132 -0.38 15.28 -0.02
CA ALA A 132 0.91 14.60 0.06
C ALA A 132 1.20 13.71 -1.15
N VAL A 133 0.23 12.89 -1.58
CA VAL A 133 0.47 11.83 -2.56
C VAL A 133 -0.47 11.83 -3.75
N GLY A 134 -1.47 12.69 -3.79
CA GLY A 134 -2.46 12.74 -4.88
C GLY A 134 -3.34 11.49 -4.89
N VAL A 135 -4.23 11.40 -3.89
CA VAL A 135 -5.23 10.32 -3.79
C VAL A 135 -6.12 10.33 -5.03
N SER A 136 -6.22 9.18 -5.70
CA SER A 136 -7.04 8.97 -6.91
C SER A 136 -8.35 8.24 -6.61
N GLY A 137 -8.41 7.50 -5.51
CA GLY A 137 -9.58 6.72 -5.13
C GLY A 137 -9.74 6.57 -3.63
N LEU A 138 -10.98 6.32 -3.21
CA LEU A 138 -11.33 6.08 -1.81
C LEU A 138 -11.82 4.65 -1.63
N VAL A 139 -11.47 4.04 -0.51
CA VAL A 139 -12.06 2.78 -0.05
C VAL A 139 -12.66 3.00 1.32
N LEU A 140 -13.99 2.95 1.40
CA LEU A 140 -14.73 2.99 2.66
C LEU A 140 -14.89 1.57 3.20
N THR A 141 -14.49 1.37 4.47
CA THR A 141 -14.56 0.08 5.16
C THR A 141 -15.47 0.15 6.37
N LYS A 142 -15.88 -1.01 6.89
CA LYS A 142 -16.78 -1.15 8.06
C LYS A 142 -18.16 -0.49 7.85
N LEU A 143 -18.73 -0.70 6.66
CA LEU A 143 -20.10 -0.28 6.37
C LEU A 143 -21.14 -1.26 6.97
N ASP A 144 -20.68 -2.42 7.41
CA ASP A 144 -21.47 -3.53 7.94
C ASP A 144 -21.90 -3.36 9.40
N GLY A 145 -21.41 -2.34 10.11
CA GLY A 145 -21.72 -2.08 11.53
C GLY A 145 -20.74 -2.78 12.46
#